data_AF-A0A1C2J3K2-F1
#
_entry.id   AF-A0A1C2J3K2-F1
#
_cell.length_a   1.000
_cell.length_b   1.000
_cell.length_c   1.000
_cell.angle_alpha   90.00
_cell.angle_beta   90.00
_cell.angle_gamma   90.00
#
_symmetry.space_group_name_H-M   'P 1'
#
loop_
_entity.id
_entity.type
_entity.pdbx_description
1 polymer ?
#
loop_
_entity_poly.entity_id
_entity_poly.type
_entity_poly.pdbx_seq_one_letter_code
_entity_poly.pdbx_strand_id
1 'polypeptide(L)'
;MRRAPIHPLIGAVLLALANSSGATTPMTININLPGYGFMTDSADGVLNASANARDNAHLASNTAKILQNIPEGSVSAAGGVSGLPVLNGLSDNQLLLQVNGFSTPNACANHMNPPLSYLPPAAIGQITIYPTVVPVSVGGNAVGGAVIVKSPQPIFAKTGSHFVSGGSVGEFYQSNGHIYGTHLNAAAATRHFSINYSGSYVHGGNYTAAKAFKPVTYGIPGDVVASSLYEAVYQNLNAAYRWKQQVLELGVQYQSIPYQGFPSARMDMTGNHSTRLNLHYQGRFQWGELELQAYNQVV
;
A
#
# COMPACT_ATOMS: atom_id res chain seq x y z
N MET A 1 -15.27 35.01 8.68
CA MET A 1 -13.95 34.35 8.79
C MET A 1 -13.94 33.48 10.06
N ARG A 2 -14.36 32.22 9.96
CA ARG A 2 -14.36 31.28 11.10
C ARG A 2 -13.00 30.60 11.17
N ARG A 3 -12.30 30.77 12.30
CA ARG A 3 -11.04 30.10 12.61
C ARG A 3 -11.30 28.59 12.72
N ALA A 4 -10.53 27.78 12.00
CA ALA A 4 -10.54 26.33 12.12
C ALA A 4 -9.91 25.91 13.46
N PRO A 5 -10.47 24.90 14.15
CA PRO A 5 -9.90 24.39 15.40
C PRO A 5 -8.66 23.53 15.14
N ILE A 6 -7.61 23.82 15.91
CA ILE A 6 -6.36 23.05 16.00
C ILE A 6 -6.70 21.70 16.64
N HIS A 7 -6.62 20.62 15.88
CA HIS A 7 -6.80 19.25 16.39
C HIS A 7 -5.47 18.72 16.94
N PRO A 8 -5.48 17.89 18.01
CA PRO A 8 -4.26 17.42 18.67
C PRO A 8 -3.48 16.43 17.79
N LEU A 9 -2.16 16.62 17.73
CA LEU A 9 -1.19 15.72 17.14
C LEU A 9 -1.12 14.43 17.97
N ILE A 10 -1.65 13.32 17.46
CA ILE A 10 -1.38 11.99 18.00
C ILE A 10 -0.20 11.42 17.21
N GLY A 11 1.01 11.54 17.78
CA GLY A 11 2.21 10.87 17.29
C GLY A 11 2.47 9.62 18.12
N ALA A 12 2.60 8.46 17.46
CA ALA A 12 3.08 7.24 18.10
C ALA A 12 4.55 7.03 17.74
N VAL A 13 5.39 6.77 18.73
CA VAL A 13 6.79 6.38 18.56
C VAL A 13 6.89 4.90 18.90
N LEU A 14 7.29 4.07 17.94
CA LEU A 14 7.55 2.65 18.16
C LEU A 14 9.06 2.43 18.28
N LEU A 15 9.50 1.83 19.38
CA LEU A 15 10.90 1.50 19.66
C LEU A 15 11.00 -0.04 19.69
N ALA A 16 11.72 -0.65 18.74
CA ALA A 16 11.93 -2.09 18.70
C ALA A 16 13.40 -2.43 18.93
N LEU A 17 13.67 -3.32 19.89
CA LEU A 17 14.97 -3.96 20.13
C LEU A 17 14.79 -5.46 19.85
N ALA A 18 15.58 -6.02 18.92
CA ALA A 18 15.46 -7.44 18.55
C ALA A 18 16.65 -8.25 19.08
N ASN A 19 16.36 -9.30 19.85
CA ASN A 19 17.24 -10.44 20.11
C ASN A 19 16.56 -11.68 19.52
N SER A 20 17.22 -12.37 18.58
CA SER A 20 16.64 -13.51 17.87
C SER A 20 17.02 -14.86 18.51
N SER A 21 16.02 -15.68 18.81
CA SER A 21 16.17 -17.14 18.78
C SER A 21 14.81 -17.81 18.53
N GLY A 22 14.74 -18.62 17.47
CA GLY A 22 13.66 -19.57 17.20
C GLY A 22 12.33 -18.99 16.67
N ALA A 23 12.26 -18.63 15.38
CA ALA A 23 10.99 -18.52 14.68
C ALA A 23 11.07 -19.26 13.35
N THR A 24 10.08 -20.13 13.11
CA THR A 24 9.81 -20.76 11.80
C THR A 24 9.87 -19.70 10.71
N THR A 25 10.63 -19.97 9.64
CA THR A 25 10.86 -19.02 8.54
C THR A 25 9.51 -18.51 7.99
N PRO A 26 9.22 -17.20 8.10
CA PRO A 26 7.99 -16.65 7.55
C PRO A 26 8.00 -16.86 6.03
N MET A 27 6.83 -17.12 5.46
CA MET A 27 6.64 -17.06 4.01
C MET A 27 6.70 -15.59 3.58
N THR A 28 7.91 -15.07 3.42
CA THR A 28 8.11 -13.72 2.90
C THR A 28 7.84 -13.76 1.40
N ILE A 29 6.75 -13.14 0.95
CA ILE A 29 6.45 -12.95 -0.47
C ILE A 29 6.81 -11.53 -0.85
N ASN A 30 8.03 -11.35 -1.36
CA ASN A 30 8.45 -10.05 -1.88
C ASN A 30 7.90 -9.87 -3.29
N ILE A 31 6.99 -8.91 -3.44
CA ILE A 31 6.41 -8.57 -4.73
C ILE A 31 7.01 -7.25 -5.18
N ASN A 32 8.00 -7.34 -6.07
CA ASN A 32 8.54 -6.20 -6.78
C ASN A 32 7.62 -5.91 -7.97
N LEU A 33 6.76 -4.90 -7.83
CA LEU A 33 5.86 -4.52 -8.91
C LEU A 33 6.62 -3.77 -10.03
N PRO A 34 6.27 -4.01 -11.30
CA PRO A 34 6.92 -3.36 -12.43
C PRO A 34 6.67 -1.85 -12.36
N GLY A 35 7.75 -1.13 -12.11
CA GLY A 35 7.78 0.30 -11.82
C GLY A 35 9.13 0.70 -11.21
N TYR A 36 9.75 -0.25 -10.52
CA TYR A 36 11.17 -0.25 -10.17
C TYR A 36 11.93 -1.22 -11.07
N GLY A 37 12.60 -0.69 -12.09
CA GLY A 37 13.61 -1.42 -12.84
C GLY A 37 14.89 -1.62 -12.02
N PHE A 38 14.80 -2.24 -10.84
CA PHE A 38 15.96 -2.75 -10.11
C PHE A 38 15.55 -4.03 -9.37
N MET A 39 15.91 -5.16 -9.97
CA MET A 39 15.90 -6.46 -9.32
C MET A 39 16.68 -6.39 -8.01
N THR A 40 16.07 -6.81 -6.91
CA THR A 40 16.81 -7.27 -5.73
C THR A 40 16.64 -8.77 -5.65
N ASP A 41 17.72 -9.45 -5.99
CA ASP A 41 17.95 -10.86 -5.65
C ASP A 41 18.06 -10.97 -4.12
N SER A 42 17.38 -11.93 -3.52
CA SER A 42 17.58 -12.30 -2.12
C SER A 42 17.24 -13.77 -1.95
N ALA A 43 18.30 -14.54 -1.73
CA ALA A 43 18.26 -15.93 -1.31
C ALA A 43 17.62 -16.04 0.08
N ASP A 44 16.66 -16.96 0.22
CA ASP A 44 16.19 -17.64 1.45
C ASP A 44 14.67 -17.82 1.43
N GLY A 45 14.17 -18.96 0.92
CA GLY A 45 12.78 -19.41 1.11
C GLY A 45 11.65 -18.50 0.59
N VAL A 46 11.99 -17.42 -0.12
CA VAL A 46 11.06 -16.42 -0.67
C VAL A 46 10.28 -17.02 -1.84
N LEU A 47 8.94 -17.02 -1.76
CA LEU A 47 8.13 -17.16 -2.96
C LEU A 47 8.24 -15.85 -3.76
N ASN A 48 9.13 -15.83 -4.73
CA ASN A 48 9.24 -14.74 -5.69
C ASN A 48 8.11 -14.86 -6.72
N ALA A 49 6.95 -14.29 -6.42
CA ALA A 49 5.91 -14.10 -7.42
C ALA A 49 6.31 -12.91 -8.31
N SER A 50 7.03 -13.15 -9.40
CA SER A 50 7.11 -12.17 -10.48
C SER A 50 5.75 -12.10 -11.15
N ALA A 51 4.95 -11.08 -10.81
CA ALA A 51 3.63 -10.91 -11.41
C ALA A 51 3.81 -10.59 -12.91
N ASN A 52 3.38 -11.52 -13.77
CA ASN A 52 3.34 -11.30 -15.22
C ASN A 52 2.50 -10.06 -15.54
N ALA A 53 2.85 -9.32 -16.59
CA ALA A 53 2.15 -8.09 -16.99
C ALA A 53 0.62 -8.26 -17.17
N ARG A 54 0.13 -9.47 -17.47
CA ARG A 54 -1.31 -9.79 -17.58
C ARG A 54 -2.02 -9.91 -16.23
N ASP A 55 -1.35 -10.42 -15.20
CA ASP A 55 -1.92 -10.56 -13.86
C ASP A 55 -1.98 -9.20 -13.14
N ASN A 56 -1.15 -8.24 -13.57
CA ASN A 56 -1.06 -6.91 -12.98
C ASN A 56 -2.29 -6.03 -13.21
N ALA A 57 -3.02 -6.17 -14.31
CA ALA A 57 -4.15 -5.29 -14.61
C ALA A 57 -5.26 -5.42 -13.55
N HIS A 58 -5.62 -6.65 -13.15
CA HIS A 58 -6.63 -6.91 -12.13
C HIS A 58 -6.23 -6.38 -10.75
N LEU A 59 -4.92 -6.37 -10.47
CA LEU A 59 -4.31 -5.88 -9.23
C LEU A 59 -4.15 -4.36 -9.22
N ALA A 60 -4.08 -3.70 -10.38
CA ALA A 60 -3.56 -2.35 -10.55
C ALA A 60 -4.30 -1.24 -9.78
N SER A 61 -5.58 -1.44 -9.42
CA SER A 61 -6.34 -0.47 -8.65
C SER A 61 -6.35 -0.71 -7.15
N ASN A 62 -6.09 -1.94 -6.68
CA ASN A 62 -6.39 -2.35 -5.32
C ASN A 62 -5.29 -3.26 -4.76
N THR A 63 -4.50 -2.68 -3.86
CA THR A 63 -3.36 -3.35 -3.21
C THR A 63 -3.73 -4.64 -2.50
N ALA A 64 -4.92 -4.72 -1.88
CA ALA A 64 -5.32 -5.92 -1.16
C ALA A 64 -5.44 -7.14 -2.09
N LYS A 65 -5.79 -6.95 -3.37
CA LYS A 65 -5.99 -8.05 -4.34
C LYS A 65 -4.75 -8.91 -4.52
N ILE A 66 -3.58 -8.43 -4.13
CA ILE A 66 -2.36 -9.22 -4.14
C ILE A 66 -2.46 -10.50 -3.30
N LEU A 67 -3.31 -10.50 -2.26
CA LEU A 67 -3.54 -11.67 -1.43
C LEU A 67 -4.22 -12.82 -2.17
N GLN A 68 -4.87 -12.57 -3.29
CA GLN A 68 -5.50 -13.63 -4.10
C GLN A 68 -4.46 -14.56 -4.74
N ASN A 69 -3.19 -14.14 -4.79
CA ASN A 69 -2.09 -14.96 -5.31
C ASN A 69 -1.45 -15.85 -4.22
N ILE A 70 -2.01 -15.87 -3.02
CA ILE A 70 -1.42 -16.52 -1.85
C ILE A 70 -2.41 -17.58 -1.34
N PRO A 71 -1.95 -18.78 -1.00
CA PRO A 71 -2.80 -19.79 -0.38
C PRO A 71 -3.51 -19.22 0.85
N GLU A 72 -4.80 -19.53 0.99
CA GLU A 72 -5.66 -19.04 2.09
C GLU A 72 -5.78 -17.50 2.18
N GLY A 73 -5.28 -16.78 1.17
CA GLY A 73 -5.44 -15.35 0.99
C GLY A 73 -6.64 -15.04 0.12
N SER A 74 -7.47 -14.10 0.58
CA SER A 74 -8.58 -13.58 -0.21
C SER A 74 -8.84 -12.11 0.11
N VAL A 75 -9.74 -11.49 -0.66
CA VAL A 75 -10.11 -10.10 -0.48
C VAL A 75 -11.62 -10.00 -0.50
N SER A 76 -12.18 -9.47 0.58
CA SER A 76 -13.57 -9.02 0.56
C SER A 76 -13.63 -7.71 -0.21
N ALA A 77 -14.46 -7.68 -1.25
CA ALA A 77 -14.63 -6.50 -2.08
C ALA A 77 -15.36 -5.41 -1.29
N ALA A 78 -14.67 -4.30 -1.04
CA ALA A 78 -15.22 -3.10 -0.42
C ALA A 78 -14.86 -1.89 -1.30
N GLY A 79 -15.54 -1.78 -2.44
CA GLY A 79 -15.27 -0.77 -3.46
C GLY A 79 -13.99 -1.03 -4.28
N GLY A 80 -13.70 -0.13 -5.22
CA GLY A 80 -12.71 -0.35 -6.28
C GLY A 80 -11.24 -0.32 -5.85
N VAL A 81 -10.90 0.45 -4.81
CA VAL A 81 -9.52 0.59 -4.29
C VAL A 81 -9.38 0.23 -2.81
N SER A 82 -10.49 -0.05 -2.11
CA SER A 82 -10.52 -0.29 -0.65
C SER A 82 -10.77 -1.75 -0.29
N GLY A 83 -10.08 -2.69 -0.95
CA GLY A 83 -10.25 -4.12 -0.67
C GLY A 83 -9.88 -4.46 0.78
N LEU A 84 -10.67 -5.33 1.41
CA LEU A 84 -10.41 -5.81 2.77
C LEU A 84 -9.68 -7.15 2.72
N PRO A 85 -8.43 -7.22 3.20
CA PRO A 85 -7.67 -8.46 3.20
C PRO A 85 -8.26 -9.49 4.16
N VAL A 86 -8.20 -10.77 3.75
CA VAL A 86 -8.58 -11.93 4.54
C VAL A 86 -7.46 -12.97 4.43
N LEU A 87 -6.99 -13.48 5.55
CA LEU A 87 -5.98 -14.53 5.65
C LEU A 87 -6.50 -15.63 6.56
N ASN A 88 -6.50 -16.88 6.10
CA ASN A 88 -6.97 -18.04 6.89
C ASN A 88 -8.38 -17.83 7.50
N GLY A 89 -9.26 -17.14 6.79
CA GLY A 89 -10.61 -16.79 7.25
C GLY A 89 -10.69 -15.64 8.27
N LEU A 90 -9.57 -15.08 8.68
CA LEU A 90 -9.48 -13.93 9.59
C LEU A 90 -9.31 -12.64 8.78
N SER A 91 -9.97 -11.56 9.21
CA SER A 91 -10.02 -10.32 8.45
C SER A 91 -10.03 -9.10 9.36
N ASP A 92 -9.89 -7.94 8.73
CA ASP A 92 -10.07 -6.65 9.40
C ASP A 92 -9.15 -6.46 10.62
N ASN A 93 -9.67 -6.08 11.80
CA ASN A 93 -8.90 -5.82 13.02
C ASN A 93 -8.25 -7.08 13.60
N GLN A 94 -8.52 -8.26 13.03
CA GLN A 94 -7.82 -9.51 13.36
C GLN A 94 -6.48 -9.62 12.63
N LEU A 95 -6.27 -8.84 11.57
CA LEU A 95 -5.03 -8.75 10.81
C LEU A 95 -4.27 -7.47 11.20
N LEU A 96 -2.95 -7.58 11.32
CA LEU A 96 -2.09 -6.40 11.41
C LEU A 96 -1.76 -5.90 10.00
N LEU A 97 -2.35 -4.78 9.61
CA LEU A 97 -2.09 -4.14 8.32
C LEU A 97 -1.23 -2.91 8.52
N GLN A 98 -0.06 -2.86 7.88
CA GLN A 98 0.83 -1.70 7.94
C GLN A 98 1.16 -1.19 6.55
N VAL A 99 1.21 0.13 6.42
CA VAL A 99 1.74 0.81 5.24
C VAL A 99 2.87 1.70 5.71
N ASN A 100 4.07 1.46 5.19
CA ASN A 100 5.30 2.15 5.56
C ASN A 100 5.55 2.14 7.07
N GLY A 101 5.38 0.99 7.74
CA GLY A 101 5.75 0.79 9.15
C GLY A 101 4.72 1.26 10.18
N PHE A 102 3.59 1.85 9.76
CA PHE A 102 2.51 2.21 10.67
C PHE A 102 1.16 1.68 10.17
N SER A 103 0.27 1.43 11.13
CA SER A 103 -1.13 1.08 10.87
C SER A 103 -2.00 2.31 11.09
N THR A 104 -3.01 2.49 10.24
CA THR A 104 -4.01 3.53 10.42
C THR A 104 -5.22 2.90 11.09
N PRO A 105 -5.66 3.40 12.25
CA PRO A 105 -6.89 2.92 12.84
C PRO A 105 -8.05 3.20 11.88
N ASN A 106 -8.96 2.23 11.76
CA ASN A 106 -10.13 2.35 10.92
C ASN A 106 -11.04 3.48 11.42
N ALA A 107 -10.94 4.67 10.82
CA ALA A 107 -11.70 5.85 11.22
C ALA A 107 -13.08 5.95 10.51
N CYS A 108 -13.21 5.33 9.34
CA CYS A 108 -14.45 5.34 8.56
C CYS A 108 -15.33 4.13 8.91
N ALA A 109 -16.64 4.37 9.05
CA ALA A 109 -17.63 3.30 9.19
C ALA A 109 -17.48 2.28 8.04
N ASN A 110 -17.73 1.00 8.33
CA ASN A 110 -17.59 -0.10 7.37
C ASN A 110 -16.19 -0.28 6.75
N HIS A 111 -15.16 0.38 7.30
CA HIS A 111 -13.77 0.16 6.92
C HIS A 111 -13.52 0.51 5.45
N MET A 112 -14.14 1.60 5.00
CA MET A 112 -14.09 2.09 3.62
C MET A 112 -12.71 2.63 3.22
N ASN A 113 -11.83 2.90 4.20
CA ASN A 113 -10.46 3.35 4.00
C ASN A 113 -9.50 2.41 4.74
N PRO A 114 -9.42 1.12 4.35
CA PRO A 114 -8.54 0.18 5.03
C PRO A 114 -7.08 0.61 4.83
N PRO A 115 -6.15 0.26 5.73
CA PRO A 115 -4.76 0.69 5.65
C PRO A 115 -4.11 0.49 4.26
N LEU A 116 -4.41 -0.62 3.58
CA LEU A 116 -3.87 -0.93 2.26
C LEU A 116 -4.40 -0.03 1.12
N SER A 117 -5.51 0.69 1.31
CA SER A 117 -6.04 1.60 0.29
C SER A 117 -5.21 2.86 0.13
N TYR A 118 -4.30 3.18 1.05
CA TYR A 118 -3.56 4.44 1.04
C TYR A 118 -2.28 4.42 0.21
N LEU A 119 -1.83 3.24 -0.22
CA LEU A 119 -0.69 3.10 -1.13
C LEU A 119 -1.15 2.29 -2.34
N PRO A 120 -1.16 2.86 -3.56
CA PRO A 120 -1.60 2.14 -4.74
C PRO A 120 -0.56 1.09 -5.13
N PRO A 121 -0.95 0.00 -5.82
CA PRO A 121 -0.05 -1.07 -6.24
C PRO A 121 1.23 -0.56 -6.90
N ALA A 122 1.11 0.39 -7.82
CA ALA A 122 2.25 0.91 -8.56
C ALA A 122 3.27 1.71 -7.71
N ALA A 123 2.92 2.08 -6.47
CA ALA A 123 3.81 2.76 -5.53
C ALA A 123 4.34 1.83 -4.41
N ILE A 124 4.15 0.51 -4.55
CA ILE A 124 4.67 -0.49 -3.62
C ILE A 124 6.05 -0.95 -4.09
N GLY A 125 7.00 -0.96 -3.16
CA GLY A 125 8.30 -1.57 -3.37
C GLY A 125 8.38 -2.99 -2.80
N GLN A 126 7.71 -3.23 -1.68
CA GLN A 126 7.73 -4.51 -1.01
C GLN A 126 6.40 -4.78 -0.31
N ILE A 127 5.98 -6.04 -0.36
CA ILE A 127 4.94 -6.57 0.50
C ILE A 127 5.58 -7.69 1.31
N THR A 128 5.19 -7.83 2.57
CA THR A 128 5.61 -8.94 3.43
C THR A 128 4.38 -9.45 4.16
N ILE A 129 4.15 -10.76 4.08
CA ILE A 129 2.94 -11.38 4.59
C ILE A 129 3.33 -12.45 5.60
N TYR A 130 2.72 -12.36 6.77
CA TYR A 130 2.84 -13.33 7.84
C TYR A 130 1.47 -13.98 7.97
N PRO A 131 1.24 -15.16 7.36
CA PRO A 131 -0.11 -15.73 7.30
C PRO A 131 -0.59 -16.26 8.65
N THR A 132 0.32 -16.58 9.59
CA THR A 132 -0.02 -17.14 10.90
C THR A 132 0.80 -16.47 12.02
N VAL A 133 1.98 -17.01 12.33
CA VAL A 133 2.83 -16.55 13.45
C VAL A 133 3.53 -15.26 13.04
N VAL A 134 3.14 -14.17 13.69
CA VAL A 134 3.73 -12.85 13.48
C VAL A 134 4.79 -12.58 14.57
N PRO A 135 6.04 -12.25 14.20
CA PRO A 135 7.04 -11.88 15.19
C PRO A 135 6.61 -10.66 16.00
N VAL A 136 6.90 -10.65 17.30
CA VAL A 136 6.54 -9.54 18.20
C VAL A 136 7.17 -8.21 17.76
N SER A 137 8.31 -8.26 17.06
CA SER A 137 8.98 -7.10 16.47
C SER A 137 8.21 -6.44 15.32
N VAL A 138 7.29 -7.16 14.66
CA VAL A 138 6.43 -6.62 13.59
C VAL A 138 5.26 -5.84 14.19
N GLY A 139 4.69 -6.34 15.29
CA GLY A 139 3.64 -5.68 16.04
C GLY A 139 2.81 -6.66 16.88
N GLY A 140 2.09 -6.11 17.86
CA GLY A 140 1.12 -6.85 18.66
C GLY A 140 -0.23 -7.01 17.94
N ASN A 141 -1.12 -7.80 18.53
CA ASN A 141 -2.53 -7.95 18.13
C ASN A 141 -2.77 -8.48 16.68
N ALA A 142 -1.83 -9.25 16.14
CA ALA A 142 -1.91 -9.81 14.79
C ALA A 142 -2.42 -11.27 14.79
N VAL A 143 -3.58 -11.53 15.42
CA VAL A 143 -4.07 -12.90 15.68
C VAL A 143 -4.33 -13.72 14.42
N GLY A 144 -4.64 -13.08 13.30
CA GLY A 144 -4.84 -13.71 12.00
C GLY A 144 -3.69 -13.54 11.02
N GLY A 145 -2.58 -12.97 11.47
CA GLY A 145 -1.45 -12.67 10.61
C GLY A 145 -1.24 -11.17 10.38
N ALA A 146 -0.26 -10.85 9.55
CA ALA A 146 0.11 -9.48 9.22
C ALA A 146 0.40 -9.31 7.72
N VAL A 147 0.03 -8.14 7.19
CA VAL A 147 0.36 -7.69 5.83
C VAL A 147 1.06 -6.35 5.95
N ILE A 148 2.35 -6.34 5.64
CA ILE A 148 3.21 -5.17 5.74
C ILE A 148 3.54 -4.72 4.33
N VAL A 149 3.11 -3.51 3.98
CA VAL A 149 3.38 -2.92 2.67
C VAL A 149 4.35 -1.77 2.87
N LYS A 150 5.42 -1.73 2.07
CA LYS A 150 6.41 -0.66 2.07
C LYS A 150 6.51 -0.04 0.69
N SER A 151 6.66 1.28 0.68
CA SER A 151 7.11 2.01 -0.49
C SER A 151 8.54 1.58 -0.86
N PRO A 152 8.97 1.82 -2.11
CA PRO A 152 10.31 1.48 -2.56
C PRO A 152 11.39 2.11 -1.70
N GLN A 153 12.42 1.31 -1.43
CA GLN A 153 13.60 1.76 -0.68
C GLN A 153 14.34 2.87 -1.44
N PRO A 154 14.94 3.85 -0.75
CA PRO A 154 15.70 4.90 -1.40
C PRO A 154 16.89 4.33 -2.17
N ILE A 155 17.05 4.79 -3.42
CA ILE A 155 18.23 4.46 -4.23
C ILE A 155 19.35 5.45 -3.94
N PHE A 156 20.60 4.99 -4.03
CA PHE A 156 21.77 5.88 -3.92
C PHE A 156 22.80 5.51 -4.98
N ALA A 157 23.55 6.50 -5.47
CA ALA A 157 24.63 6.27 -6.43
C ALA A 157 25.72 5.38 -5.80
N LYS A 158 26.19 4.38 -6.56
CA LYS A 158 27.30 3.49 -6.18
C LYS A 158 28.62 4.25 -6.15
N THR A 159 29.61 3.73 -5.42
CA THR A 159 31.00 4.22 -5.46
C THR A 159 31.50 4.23 -6.90
N GLY A 160 31.93 5.39 -7.40
CA GLY A 160 32.35 5.59 -8.79
C GLY A 160 31.33 6.37 -9.65
N SER A 161 30.05 6.42 -9.24
CA SER A 161 29.07 7.32 -9.85
C SER A 161 28.73 8.47 -8.90
N HIS A 162 28.52 9.67 -9.45
CA HIS A 162 28.05 10.83 -8.70
C HIS A 162 26.53 10.94 -8.67
N PHE A 163 25.86 10.30 -9.63
CA PHE A 163 24.43 10.46 -9.87
C PHE A 163 23.82 9.16 -10.43
N VAL A 164 22.59 8.88 -10.03
CA VAL A 164 21.75 7.84 -10.61
C VAL A 164 20.33 8.39 -10.72
N SER A 165 19.68 8.11 -11.84
CA SER A 165 18.26 8.39 -12.01
C SER A 165 17.58 7.20 -12.66
N GLY A 166 16.27 7.14 -12.51
CA GLY A 166 15.44 6.11 -13.08
C GLY A 166 13.98 6.50 -12.93
N GLY A 167 13.12 5.70 -13.52
CA GLY A 167 11.70 5.94 -13.43
C GLY A 167 10.95 4.92 -14.27
N SER A 168 9.64 5.02 -14.20
CA SER A 168 8.73 4.20 -14.98
C SER A 168 7.46 4.98 -15.25
N VAL A 169 6.81 4.61 -16.34
CA VAL A 169 5.45 5.05 -16.64
C VAL A 169 4.67 3.81 -17.03
N GLY A 170 3.42 3.74 -16.60
CA GLY A 170 2.56 2.62 -16.88
C GLY A 170 1.12 3.06 -17.04
N GLU A 171 0.36 2.30 -17.81
CA GLU A 171 -1.07 2.46 -17.97
C GLU A 171 -1.73 1.08 -18.05
N PHE A 172 -3.02 1.01 -17.74
CA PHE A 172 -3.80 -0.19 -17.93
C PHE A 172 -5.25 0.14 -18.30
N TYR A 173 -5.90 -0.83 -18.92
CA TYR A 173 -7.32 -0.79 -19.24
C TYR A 173 -7.96 -2.17 -18.98
N GLN A 174 -9.11 -2.19 -18.31
CA GLN A 174 -9.96 -3.35 -18.12
C GLN A 174 -11.33 -3.07 -18.75
N SER A 175 -11.81 -3.99 -19.57
CA SER A 175 -13.05 -3.81 -20.32
C SER A 175 -14.29 -3.78 -19.42
N ASN A 176 -14.35 -4.64 -18.39
CA ASN A 176 -15.49 -4.68 -17.49
C ASN A 176 -15.43 -3.49 -16.51
N GLY A 177 -16.42 -2.59 -16.58
CA GLY A 177 -16.46 -1.34 -15.83
C GLY A 177 -15.63 -0.20 -16.43
N HIS A 178 -15.07 -0.35 -17.64
CA HIS A 178 -14.22 0.65 -18.29
C HIS A 178 -13.13 1.21 -17.37
N ILE A 179 -12.46 0.32 -16.64
CA ILE A 179 -11.49 0.70 -15.63
C ILE A 179 -10.18 1.03 -16.33
N TYR A 180 -9.65 2.23 -16.10
CA TYR A 180 -8.33 2.61 -16.59
C TYR A 180 -7.54 3.32 -15.50
N GLY A 181 -6.24 3.26 -15.63
CA GLY A 181 -5.36 3.96 -14.71
C GLY A 181 -3.99 4.18 -15.30
N THR A 182 -3.30 5.15 -14.73
CA THR A 182 -1.94 5.51 -15.09
C THR A 182 -1.08 5.61 -13.85
N HIS A 183 0.21 5.42 -14.05
CA HIS A 183 1.22 5.56 -13.02
C HIS A 183 2.47 6.19 -13.61
N LEU A 184 3.12 7.01 -12.78
CA LEU A 184 4.42 7.59 -13.04
C LEU A 184 5.30 7.41 -11.81
N ASN A 185 6.54 6.99 -12.01
CA ASN A 185 7.59 7.01 -11.01
C ASN A 185 8.82 7.73 -11.57
N ALA A 186 9.43 8.59 -10.76
CA ALA A 186 10.70 9.23 -11.08
C ALA A 186 11.59 9.26 -9.84
N ALA A 187 12.82 8.78 -9.99
CA ALA A 187 13.83 8.75 -8.94
C ALA A 187 15.11 9.45 -9.41
N ALA A 188 15.74 10.19 -8.52
CA ALA A 188 17.07 10.75 -8.71
C ALA A 188 17.84 10.68 -7.40
N ALA A 189 19.11 10.33 -7.47
CA ALA A 189 19.93 10.21 -6.28
C ALA A 189 21.41 10.48 -6.57
N THR A 190 22.07 10.96 -5.53
CA THR A 190 23.53 11.06 -5.42
C THR A 190 24.03 10.00 -4.45
N ARG A 191 25.27 10.13 -3.98
CA ARG A 191 25.83 9.22 -2.96
C ARG A 191 25.18 9.39 -1.58
N HIS A 192 24.65 10.59 -1.30
CA HIS A 192 24.13 10.97 0.01
C HIS A 192 22.66 11.34 0.00
N PHE A 193 22.13 11.82 -1.13
CA PHE A 193 20.73 12.24 -1.22
C PHE A 193 19.97 11.35 -2.20
N SER A 194 18.74 11.02 -1.87
CA SER A 194 17.80 10.32 -2.74
C SER A 194 16.48 11.07 -2.74
N ILE A 195 15.84 11.17 -3.90
CA ILE A 195 14.48 11.66 -4.04
C ILE A 195 13.71 10.74 -4.98
N ASN A 196 12.50 10.38 -4.60
CA ASN A 196 11.57 9.62 -5.41
C ASN A 196 10.19 10.28 -5.38
N TYR A 197 9.58 10.38 -6.55
CA TYR A 197 8.20 10.80 -6.71
C TYR A 197 7.43 9.68 -7.41
N SER A 198 6.23 9.39 -6.91
CA SER A 198 5.27 8.49 -7.56
C SER A 198 3.87 9.12 -7.61
N GLY A 199 3.27 9.09 -8.78
CA GLY A 199 1.89 9.49 -9.01
C GLY A 199 1.08 8.30 -9.53
N SER A 200 -0.18 8.20 -9.14
CA SER A 200 -1.11 7.22 -9.73
C SER A 200 -2.51 7.80 -9.82
N TYR A 201 -3.19 7.46 -10.91
CA TYR A 201 -4.59 7.78 -11.17
C TYR A 201 -5.31 6.51 -11.55
N VAL A 202 -6.52 6.31 -11.02
CA VAL A 202 -7.40 5.24 -11.47
C VAL A 202 -8.84 5.74 -11.49
N HIS A 203 -9.56 5.35 -12.54
CA HIS A 203 -10.98 5.59 -12.70
C HIS A 203 -11.65 4.29 -13.14
N GLY A 204 -12.82 4.00 -12.58
CA GLY A 204 -13.64 2.86 -12.95
C GLY A 204 -15.12 3.19 -12.84
N GLY A 205 -15.88 2.78 -13.85
CA GLY A 205 -17.33 2.80 -13.83
C GLY A 205 -17.91 1.56 -13.13
N ASN A 206 -19.24 1.43 -13.18
CA ASN A 206 -19.90 0.25 -12.64
C ASN A 206 -19.61 -0.98 -13.52
N TYR A 207 -19.22 -2.09 -12.90
CA TYR A 207 -18.98 -3.34 -13.61
C TYR A 207 -20.27 -4.14 -13.83
N THR A 208 -20.22 -5.11 -14.75
CA THR A 208 -21.31 -6.04 -15.05
C THR A 208 -21.01 -7.45 -14.57
N ALA A 209 -22.06 -8.14 -14.13
CA ALA A 209 -22.06 -9.57 -13.87
C ALA A 209 -22.24 -10.35 -15.18
N ALA A 210 -21.97 -11.66 -15.15
CA ALA A 210 -22.09 -12.50 -16.34
C ALA A 210 -23.53 -12.63 -16.87
N LYS A 211 -24.53 -12.44 -16.00
CA LYS A 211 -25.97 -12.48 -16.31
C LYS A 211 -26.72 -11.50 -15.42
N ALA A 212 -27.94 -11.15 -15.83
CA ALA A 212 -28.83 -10.36 -15.00
C ALA A 212 -29.15 -11.09 -13.68
N PHE A 213 -29.02 -10.38 -12.57
CA PHE A 213 -29.29 -10.88 -11.21
C PHE A 213 -30.38 -10.08 -10.50
N LYS A 214 -30.86 -8.99 -11.12
CA LYS A 214 -31.96 -8.15 -10.65
C LYS A 214 -32.79 -7.63 -11.84
N PRO A 215 -34.04 -7.18 -11.62
CA PRO A 215 -34.76 -6.43 -12.65
C PRO A 215 -34.07 -5.10 -12.98
N VAL A 216 -34.46 -4.48 -14.09
CA VAL A 216 -34.06 -3.11 -14.40
C VAL A 216 -34.70 -2.17 -13.37
N THR A 217 -33.87 -1.42 -12.65
CA THR A 217 -34.32 -0.54 -11.56
C THR A 217 -33.68 0.82 -11.75
N TYR A 218 -34.48 1.89 -11.76
CA TYR A 218 -33.99 3.27 -12.01
C TYR A 218 -33.15 3.42 -13.30
N GLY A 219 -33.50 2.69 -14.35
CA GLY A 219 -32.74 2.68 -15.62
C GLY A 219 -31.41 1.92 -15.58
N ILE A 220 -31.06 1.29 -14.45
CA ILE A 220 -29.85 0.47 -14.31
C ILE A 220 -30.13 -0.94 -14.83
N PRO A 221 -29.40 -1.44 -15.84
CA PRO A 221 -29.54 -2.80 -16.36
C PRO A 221 -29.44 -3.88 -15.28
N GLY A 222 -30.09 -5.03 -15.53
CA GLY A 222 -30.25 -6.10 -14.55
C GLY A 222 -28.95 -6.85 -14.20
N ASP A 223 -27.92 -6.70 -15.01
CA ASP A 223 -26.59 -7.28 -14.90
C ASP A 223 -25.53 -6.28 -14.39
N VAL A 224 -25.86 -4.99 -14.26
CA VAL A 224 -24.94 -3.98 -13.72
C VAL A 224 -24.94 -4.01 -12.19
N VAL A 225 -23.76 -4.10 -11.60
CA VAL A 225 -23.54 -3.89 -10.16
C VAL A 225 -23.37 -2.39 -9.92
N ALA A 226 -24.46 -1.72 -9.57
CA ALA A 226 -24.46 -0.29 -9.25
C ALA A 226 -23.61 0.02 -8.00
N SER A 227 -23.23 1.28 -7.84
CA SER A 227 -22.35 1.76 -6.76
C SER A 227 -21.04 0.97 -6.68
N SER A 228 -20.50 0.51 -7.82
CA SER A 228 -19.16 -0.09 -7.90
C SER A 228 -18.13 0.83 -8.57
N LEU A 229 -18.56 1.98 -9.08
CA LEU A 229 -17.71 3.04 -9.63
C LEU A 229 -16.76 3.65 -8.59
N TYR A 230 -15.63 4.19 -9.04
CA TYR A 230 -14.64 4.81 -8.18
C TYR A 230 -13.64 5.66 -8.96
N GLU A 231 -13.04 6.61 -8.26
CA GLU A 231 -11.91 7.39 -8.75
C GLU A 231 -10.93 7.65 -7.61
N ALA A 232 -9.65 7.43 -7.86
CA ALA A 232 -8.62 7.64 -6.86
C ALA A 232 -7.35 8.22 -7.47
N VAL A 233 -6.77 9.19 -6.76
CA VAL A 233 -5.53 9.87 -7.10
C VAL A 233 -4.57 9.74 -5.93
N TYR A 234 -3.33 9.37 -6.24
CA TYR A 234 -2.25 9.17 -5.29
C TYR A 234 -1.02 9.96 -5.70
N GLN A 235 -0.39 10.59 -4.73
CA GLN A 235 0.81 11.40 -4.89
C GLN A 235 1.75 11.10 -3.74
N ASN A 236 2.92 10.54 -4.00
CA ASN A 236 3.90 10.24 -2.96
C ASN A 236 5.26 10.87 -3.31
N LEU A 237 5.86 11.52 -2.33
CA LEU A 237 7.21 12.07 -2.40
C LEU A 237 8.02 11.50 -1.26
N ASN A 238 9.14 10.85 -1.57
CA ASN A 238 10.07 10.32 -0.59
C ASN A 238 11.43 10.96 -0.81
N ALA A 239 12.03 11.49 0.25
CA ALA A 239 13.39 12.00 0.25
C ALA A 239 14.20 11.25 1.30
N ALA A 240 15.46 10.94 1.00
CA ALA A 240 16.34 10.29 1.96
C ALA A 240 17.73 10.90 1.96
N TYR A 241 18.35 10.92 3.14
CA TYR A 241 19.73 11.31 3.34
C TYR A 241 20.52 10.17 3.98
N ARG A 242 21.65 9.81 3.39
CA ARG A 242 22.54 8.74 3.85
C ARG A 242 23.91 9.26 4.22
N TRP A 243 24.36 8.93 5.42
CA TRP A 243 25.72 9.17 5.90
C TRP A 243 26.26 7.92 6.57
N LYS A 244 27.48 7.49 6.22
CA LYS A 244 28.06 6.23 6.72
C LYS A 244 27.06 5.07 6.55
N GLN A 245 26.64 4.42 7.64
CA GLN A 245 25.68 3.32 7.69
C GLN A 245 24.34 3.78 8.31
N GLN A 246 23.96 5.03 8.03
CA GLN A 246 22.81 5.70 8.61
C GLN A 246 21.96 6.27 7.46
N VAL A 247 20.64 6.12 7.54
CA VAL A 247 19.68 6.63 6.58
C VAL A 247 18.56 7.34 7.33
N LEU A 248 18.25 8.56 6.90
CA LEU A 248 17.07 9.31 7.35
C LEU A 248 16.15 9.52 6.15
N GLU A 249 14.89 9.14 6.29
CA GLU A 249 13.87 9.18 5.24
C GLU A 249 12.70 10.05 5.68
N LEU A 250 12.22 10.88 4.76
CA LEU A 250 11.01 11.67 4.89
C LEU A 250 10.07 11.32 3.73
N GLY A 251 8.92 10.76 4.06
CA GLY A 251 7.84 10.46 3.13
C GLY A 251 6.65 11.39 3.34
N VAL A 252 6.12 11.92 2.24
CA VAL A 252 4.85 12.66 2.18
C VAL A 252 3.95 11.97 1.19
N GLN A 253 2.74 11.60 1.62
CA GLN A 253 1.77 10.88 0.80
C GLN A 253 0.45 11.63 0.83
N TYR A 254 -0.13 11.85 -0.34
CA TYR A 254 -1.42 12.46 -0.51
C TYR A 254 -2.32 11.53 -1.32
N GLN A 255 -3.52 11.31 -0.81
CA GLN A 255 -4.57 10.55 -1.45
C GLN A 255 -5.81 11.43 -1.60
N SER A 256 -6.45 11.34 -2.75
CA SER A 256 -7.76 11.94 -3.02
C SER A 256 -8.65 10.90 -3.67
N ILE A 257 -9.79 10.60 -3.04
CA ILE A 257 -10.87 9.78 -3.58
C ILE A 257 -12.09 10.68 -3.71
N PRO A 258 -12.31 11.30 -4.88
CA PRO A 258 -13.48 12.15 -5.12
C PRO A 258 -14.79 11.38 -4.90
N TYR A 259 -14.83 10.12 -5.33
CA TYR A 259 -15.92 9.21 -5.07
C TYR A 259 -15.47 7.74 -5.15
N GLN A 260 -16.15 6.89 -4.39
CA GLN A 260 -16.08 5.45 -4.48
C GLN A 260 -17.37 4.85 -3.95
N GLY A 261 -18.00 4.04 -4.78
CA GLY A 261 -19.19 3.30 -4.40
C GLY A 261 -18.86 2.02 -3.63
N PHE A 262 -19.81 1.59 -2.80
CA PHE A 262 -19.74 0.32 -2.07
C PHE A 262 -21.04 -0.48 -2.28
N PRO A 263 -21.09 -1.44 -3.22
CA PRO A 263 -22.34 -2.16 -3.53
C PRO A 263 -22.90 -2.96 -2.34
N SER A 264 -22.03 -3.34 -1.41
CA SER A 264 -22.36 -4.08 -0.18
C SER A 264 -22.80 -3.18 0.97
N ALA A 265 -22.66 -1.86 0.86
CA ALA A 265 -22.99 -0.90 1.92
C ALA A 265 -24.11 0.04 1.48
N ARG A 266 -24.79 0.66 2.45
CA ARG A 266 -25.79 1.71 2.20
C ARG A 266 -25.18 3.12 2.12
N MET A 267 -23.86 3.22 1.99
CA MET A 267 -23.14 4.47 1.96
C MET A 267 -21.97 4.38 0.98
N ASP A 268 -21.69 5.48 0.31
CA ASP A 268 -20.56 5.64 -0.59
C ASP A 268 -19.55 6.62 0.03
N MET A 269 -18.28 6.49 -0.35
CA MET A 269 -17.23 7.41 0.06
C MET A 269 -17.18 8.54 -0.96
N THR A 270 -17.39 9.78 -0.54
CA THR A 270 -17.35 10.95 -1.42
C THR A 270 -16.49 12.05 -0.82
N GLY A 271 -15.57 12.62 -1.60
CA GLY A 271 -14.71 13.73 -1.19
C GLY A 271 -13.72 13.37 -0.09
N ASN A 272 -13.14 12.18 -0.14
CA ASN A 272 -12.21 11.71 0.89
C ASN A 272 -10.78 12.08 0.52
N HIS A 273 -10.09 12.77 1.43
CA HIS A 273 -8.71 13.19 1.26
C HIS A 273 -7.87 12.64 2.39
N SER A 274 -6.59 12.37 2.15
CA SER A 274 -5.67 12.09 3.25
C SER A 274 -4.27 12.55 2.92
N THR A 275 -3.61 13.11 3.91
CA THR A 275 -2.19 13.46 3.86
C THR A 275 -1.47 12.71 4.97
N ARG A 276 -0.39 12.01 4.64
CA ARG A 276 0.48 11.31 5.59
C ARG A 276 1.88 11.87 5.50
N LEU A 277 2.49 12.07 6.65
CA LEU A 277 3.89 12.38 6.82
C LEU A 277 4.54 11.23 7.60
N ASN A 278 5.67 10.74 7.12
CA ASN A 278 6.44 9.68 7.75
C ASN A 278 7.91 10.09 7.84
N LEU A 279 8.46 10.09 9.04
CA LEU A 279 9.87 10.28 9.30
C LEU A 279 10.43 8.97 9.82
N HIS A 280 11.45 8.46 9.15
CA HIS A 280 12.02 7.15 9.45
C HIS A 280 13.54 7.24 9.45
N TYR A 281 14.16 6.67 10.47
CA TYR A 281 15.59 6.68 10.64
C TYR A 281 16.08 5.26 10.91
N GLN A 282 17.12 4.86 10.18
CA GLN A 282 17.77 3.58 10.32
C GLN A 282 19.28 3.78 10.50
N GLY A 283 19.84 3.17 11.53
CA GLY A 283 21.25 3.29 11.85
C GLY A 283 21.88 1.98 12.25
N ARG A 284 23.01 1.63 11.63
CA ARG A 284 23.86 0.53 12.10
C ARG A 284 24.98 1.06 12.98
N PHE A 285 25.10 0.46 14.16
CA PHE A 285 26.12 0.72 15.17
C PHE A 285 26.87 -0.58 15.48
N GLN A 286 28.01 -0.47 16.16
CA GLN A 286 28.80 -1.66 16.52
C GLN A 286 28.04 -2.63 17.46
N TRP A 287 27.06 -2.12 18.21
CA TRP A 287 26.27 -2.88 19.16
C TRP A 287 24.94 -3.38 18.60
N GLY A 288 24.55 -2.98 17.39
CA GLY A 288 23.28 -3.38 16.79
C GLY A 288 22.70 -2.38 15.78
N GLU A 289 21.43 -2.58 15.44
CA GLU A 289 20.65 -1.71 14.57
C GLU A 289 19.66 -0.89 15.40
N LEU A 290 19.49 0.39 15.06
CA LEU A 290 18.49 1.27 15.64
C LEU A 290 17.57 1.75 14.53
N GLU A 291 16.27 1.52 14.72
CA GLU A 291 15.21 2.00 13.85
C GLU A 291 14.28 2.91 14.66
N LEU A 292 14.07 4.14 14.19
CA LEU A 292 13.16 5.10 14.79
C LEU A 292 12.15 5.55 13.75
N GLN A 293 10.90 5.64 14.15
CA GLN A 293 9.84 6.07 13.26
C GLN A 293 8.85 6.99 13.96
N ALA A 294 8.44 8.04 13.24
CA ALA A 294 7.38 8.96 13.65
C ALA A 294 6.51 9.27 12.44
N TYR A 295 5.19 9.22 12.61
CA TYR A 295 4.25 9.49 11.53
C TYR A 295 3.11 10.40 11.99
N ASN A 296 2.50 11.09 11.04
CA ASN A 296 1.26 11.82 11.22
C ASN A 296 0.36 11.61 10.01
N GLN A 297 -0.94 11.49 10.26
CA GLN A 297 -1.95 11.39 9.23
C GLN A 297 -3.08 12.37 9.50
N VAL A 298 -3.49 13.06 8.44
CA VAL A 298 -4.71 13.88 8.39
C VAL A 298 -5.64 13.23 7.37
N VAL A 299 -6.92 13.10 7.72
CA VAL A 299 -8.01 12.56 6.89
C VAL A 299 -9.16 13.55 6.95
#